data_AF-A0A2G5EI70-F1
#
_entry.id   AF-A0A2G5EI70-F1
#
_cell.length_a   1.000
_cell.length_b   1.000
_cell.length_c   1.000
_cell.angle_alpha   90.00
_cell.angle_beta   90.00
_cell.angle_gamma   90.00
#
_symmetry.space_group_name_H-M   'P 1'
#
loop_
_entity.id
_entity.type
_entity.pdbx_description
1 polymer ?
#
loop_
_entity_poly.entity_id
_entity_poly.type
_entity_poly.pdbx_seq_one_letter_code
_entity_poly.pdbx_strand_id
1 'polypeptide(L)'
;MYKFLYAVIGETLTFITPNGLSFFSNGEWIRYLLIARLLRLIRLLMHVKRYRAFVATFLTLIPSLMPYLGTIFCVLCIYCSLGLQIFGGLVNAGNPKLEGSILDDNDYLLFNFNDYPNGMVTLFNLLVLGNWQVWMEGYKELTGTSWTLVYFISFYVIVVLLLLNLVVAFVLEAFFAEIELEESESGGENKETQGGKGRQKYVSSKTRSQRVDVLLHHMLSAELKETESSNA
;
A
#
# COMPACT_ATOMS: atom_id res chain seq x y z
N MET A 1 -14.80 28.81 -14.61
CA MET A 1 -15.70 28.21 -15.62
C MET A 1 -15.01 28.09 -16.98
N TYR A 2 -14.53 29.18 -17.59
CA TYR A 2 -13.89 29.15 -18.92
C TYR A 2 -12.61 28.28 -18.99
N LYS A 3 -11.71 28.33 -18.00
CA LYS A 3 -10.52 27.46 -17.95
C LYS A 3 -10.85 25.95 -17.92
N PHE A 4 -11.96 25.58 -17.28
CA PHE A 4 -12.44 24.20 -17.25
C PHE A 4 -13.00 23.78 -18.61
N LEU A 5 -13.74 24.68 -19.26
CA LEU A 5 -14.24 24.47 -20.62
C LEU A 5 -13.07 24.29 -21.61
N TYR A 6 -12.00 25.08 -21.52
CA TYR A 6 -10.81 24.91 -22.37
C TYR A 6 -10.03 23.62 -22.09
N ALA A 7 -9.93 23.19 -20.83
CA ALA A 7 -9.29 21.92 -20.48
C ALA A 7 -10.10 20.73 -21.02
N VAL A 8 -11.42 20.75 -20.83
CA VAL A 8 -12.33 19.72 -21.36
C VAL A 8 -12.33 19.72 -22.88
N ILE A 9 -12.41 20.89 -23.54
CA ILE A 9 -12.38 21.01 -25.01
C ILE A 9 -11.04 20.52 -25.57
N GLY A 10 -9.91 20.89 -24.95
CA GLY A 10 -8.58 20.41 -25.35
C GLY A 10 -8.42 18.90 -25.17
N GLU A 11 -9.03 18.32 -24.14
CA GLU A 11 -9.03 16.89 -23.88
C GLU A 11 -9.95 16.10 -24.83
N THR A 12 -11.12 16.64 -25.18
CA THR A 12 -12.03 16.04 -26.17
C THR A 12 -11.46 16.14 -27.58
N LEU A 13 -10.76 17.23 -27.92
CA LEU A 13 -10.12 17.40 -29.23
C LEU A 13 -8.98 16.38 -29.45
N THR A 14 -8.28 15.99 -28.38
CA THR A 14 -7.27 14.94 -28.43
C THR A 14 -7.83 13.51 -28.50
N PHE A 15 -9.12 13.33 -28.25
CA PHE A 15 -9.85 12.07 -28.38
C PHE A 15 -10.42 11.88 -29.80
N ILE A 16 -10.73 12.99 -30.49
CA ILE A 16 -11.37 13.01 -31.82
C ILE A 16 -10.36 12.84 -32.98
N THR A 17 -9.05 12.87 -32.73
CA THR A 17 -8.03 12.66 -33.78
C THR A 17 -7.32 11.31 -33.60
N PRO A 18 -7.77 10.22 -34.27
CA PRO A 18 -7.10 8.91 -34.20
C PRO A 18 -5.93 8.80 -35.18
N ASN A 19 -5.69 9.81 -36.02
CA ASN A 19 -4.95 9.63 -37.27
C ASN A 19 -3.46 10.05 -37.24
N GLY A 20 -2.91 10.41 -36.07
CA GLY A 20 -1.53 10.93 -35.95
C GLY A 20 -0.48 9.98 -35.36
N LEU A 21 -0.86 8.76 -34.96
CA LEU A 21 0.00 7.83 -34.20
C LEU A 21 0.20 6.47 -34.90
N SER A 22 0.04 6.42 -36.23
CA SER A 22 0.20 5.20 -37.05
C SER A 22 1.66 4.74 -37.22
N PHE A 23 2.63 5.35 -36.54
CA PHE A 23 4.06 5.02 -36.72
C PHE A 23 4.53 3.78 -35.96
N PHE A 24 3.79 3.30 -34.95
CA PHE A 24 4.13 2.06 -34.25
C PHE A 24 3.15 0.95 -34.68
N SER A 25 3.60 0.10 -35.59
CA SER A 25 2.88 -1.07 -36.07
C SER A 25 2.94 -2.21 -35.04
N ASN A 26 2.26 -2.04 -33.91
CA ASN A 26 1.87 -3.09 -32.95
C ASN A 26 0.60 -2.61 -32.22
N GLY A 27 -0.54 -2.67 -32.92
CA GLY A 27 -1.77 -1.94 -32.58
C GLY A 27 -2.35 -2.21 -31.19
N GLU A 28 -2.09 -3.37 -30.57
CA GLU A 28 -2.64 -3.74 -29.26
C GLU A 28 -1.91 -3.05 -28.09
N TRP A 29 -0.57 -3.04 -28.08
CA TRP A 29 0.22 -2.38 -27.04
C TRP A 29 -0.02 -0.87 -26.99
N ILE A 30 -0.22 -0.26 -28.16
CA ILE A 30 -0.54 1.15 -28.28
C ILE A 30 -1.94 1.43 -27.75
N ARG A 31 -2.92 0.54 -28.01
CA ARG A 31 -4.26 0.64 -27.41
C ARG A 31 -4.19 0.60 -25.88
N TYR A 32 -3.37 -0.27 -25.29
CA TYR A 32 -3.18 -0.30 -23.82
C TYR A 32 -2.48 0.96 -23.27
N LEU A 33 -1.46 1.49 -23.96
CA LEU A 33 -0.83 2.76 -23.60
C LEU A 33 -1.79 3.95 -23.76
N LEU A 34 -2.73 3.88 -24.71
CA LEU A 34 -3.81 4.83 -24.86
C LEU A 34 -4.86 4.72 -23.74
N ILE A 35 -5.07 3.55 -23.12
CA ILE A 35 -5.87 3.41 -21.89
C ILE A 35 -5.16 4.08 -20.71
N ALA A 36 -3.83 3.99 -20.60
CA ALA A 36 -3.09 4.76 -19.58
C ALA A 36 -3.28 6.27 -19.73
N ARG A 37 -3.62 6.77 -20.93
CA ARG A 37 -4.01 8.17 -21.15
C ARG A 37 -5.29 8.54 -20.39
N LEU A 38 -6.18 7.58 -20.10
CA LEU A 38 -7.36 7.80 -19.25
C LEU A 38 -6.99 8.11 -17.79
N LEU A 39 -5.78 7.78 -17.32
CA LEU A 39 -5.29 8.24 -16.02
C LEU A 39 -5.25 9.77 -15.91
N ARG A 40 -5.19 10.49 -17.05
CA ARG A 40 -5.31 11.96 -17.06
C ARG A 40 -6.68 12.43 -16.57
N LEU A 41 -7.73 11.60 -16.64
CA LEU A 41 -9.06 11.89 -16.08
C LEU A 41 -9.02 12.06 -14.55
N ILE A 42 -8.03 11.47 -13.86
CA ILE A 42 -7.77 11.73 -12.43
C ILE A 42 -7.46 13.23 -12.22
N ARG A 43 -6.76 13.88 -13.16
CA ARG A 43 -6.48 15.33 -13.10
C ARG A 43 -7.75 16.17 -13.23
N LEU A 44 -8.73 15.70 -14.01
CA LEU A 44 -10.05 16.33 -14.12
C LEU A 44 -10.82 16.22 -12.79
N LEU A 45 -10.69 15.09 -12.09
CA LEU A 45 -11.26 14.89 -10.76
C LEU A 45 -10.62 15.83 -9.70
N MET A 46 -9.30 16.07 -9.80
CA MET A 46 -8.60 17.07 -8.97
C MET A 46 -9.06 18.53 -9.22
N HIS A 47 -9.75 18.81 -10.32
CA HIS A 47 -10.26 20.15 -10.63
C HIS A 47 -11.57 20.45 -9.88
N VAL A 48 -12.29 19.41 -9.46
CA VAL A 48 -13.52 19.54 -8.67
C VAL A 48 -13.13 19.73 -7.22
N LYS A 49 -13.41 20.90 -6.64
CA LYS A 49 -13.06 21.24 -5.24
C LYS A 49 -13.48 20.16 -4.23
N ARG A 50 -14.62 19.49 -4.45
CA ARG A 50 -15.13 18.39 -3.61
C ARG A 50 -14.25 17.14 -3.63
N TYR A 51 -13.65 16.76 -4.77
CA TYR A 51 -12.84 15.54 -4.89
C TYR A 51 -11.34 15.81 -4.78
N ARG A 52 -10.92 17.07 -4.92
CA ARG A 52 -9.50 17.45 -4.86
C ARG A 52 -8.83 17.03 -3.55
N ALA A 53 -9.48 17.26 -2.41
CA ALA A 53 -8.95 16.88 -1.10
C ALA A 53 -8.76 15.36 -1.03
N PHE A 54 -9.83 14.59 -1.25
CA PHE A 54 -9.78 13.12 -1.28
C PHE A 54 -8.71 12.54 -2.21
N VAL A 55 -8.62 13.03 -3.44
CA VAL A 55 -7.63 12.52 -4.42
C VAL A 55 -6.22 12.90 -4.03
N ALA A 56 -6.00 14.11 -3.50
CA ALA A 56 -4.68 14.55 -3.04
C ALA A 56 -4.22 13.70 -1.86
N THR A 57 -5.05 13.54 -0.83
CA THR A 57 -4.77 12.70 0.34
C THR A 57 -4.52 11.25 -0.08
N PHE A 58 -5.34 10.69 -0.97
CA PHE A 58 -5.13 9.33 -1.46
C PHE A 58 -3.79 9.16 -2.19
N LEU A 59 -3.42 10.10 -3.07
CA LEU A 59 -2.15 10.06 -3.79
C LEU A 59 -0.93 10.30 -2.88
N THR A 60 -1.08 11.08 -1.81
CA THR A 60 -0.02 11.25 -0.80
C THR A 60 0.14 10.06 0.13
N LEU A 61 -0.91 9.23 0.29
CA LEU A 61 -0.83 7.98 1.04
C LEU A 61 -0.12 6.85 0.28
N ILE A 62 -0.13 6.87 -1.06
CA ILE A 62 0.50 5.82 -1.89
C ILE A 62 2.00 5.63 -1.53
N PRO A 63 2.85 6.67 -1.50
CA PRO A 63 4.26 6.52 -1.10
C PRO A 63 4.42 5.95 0.31
N SER A 64 3.54 6.33 1.23
CA SER A 64 3.57 5.85 2.62
C SER A 64 3.18 4.38 2.75
N LEU A 65 2.38 3.86 1.81
CA LEU A 65 2.01 2.44 1.72
C LEU A 65 3.06 1.56 1.05
N MET A 66 3.94 2.14 0.21
CA MET A 66 4.98 1.41 -0.52
C MET A 66 5.85 0.47 0.33
N PRO A 67 6.37 0.83 1.51
CA PRO A 67 7.18 -0.10 2.31
C PRO A 67 6.40 -1.36 2.73
N TYR A 68 5.11 -1.22 3.04
CA TYR A 68 4.26 -2.35 3.44
C TYR A 68 3.89 -3.23 2.25
N LEU A 69 3.53 -2.62 1.12
CA LEU A 69 3.30 -3.35 -0.13
C LEU A 69 4.57 -4.06 -0.62
N GLY A 70 5.73 -3.42 -0.48
CA GLY A 70 7.04 -4.03 -0.76
C GLY A 70 7.33 -5.22 0.14
N THR A 71 6.98 -5.13 1.43
CA THR A 71 7.11 -6.25 2.38
C THR A 71 6.23 -7.44 1.97
N ILE A 72 4.95 -7.18 1.63
CA ILE A 72 4.06 -8.22 1.09
C ILE A 72 4.67 -8.83 -0.18
N PHE A 73 5.12 -8.00 -1.12
CA PHE A 73 5.71 -8.46 -2.37
C PHE A 73 6.95 -9.35 -2.15
N CYS A 74 7.83 -8.99 -1.22
CA CYS A 74 8.97 -9.84 -0.86
C CYS A 74 8.54 -11.21 -0.33
N VAL A 75 7.51 -11.25 0.53
CA VAL A 75 6.96 -12.52 1.04
C VAL A 75 6.31 -13.33 -0.08
N LEU A 76 5.59 -12.68 -1.02
CA LEU A 76 5.07 -13.35 -2.20
C LEU A 76 6.19 -13.97 -3.05
N CYS A 77 7.31 -13.28 -3.24
CA CYS A 77 8.47 -13.84 -3.95
C CYS A 77 9.02 -15.11 -3.29
N ILE A 78 9.16 -15.11 -1.96
CA ILE A 78 9.60 -16.28 -1.19
C ILE A 78 8.62 -17.45 -1.39
N TYR A 79 7.33 -17.19 -1.19
CA TYR A 79 6.30 -18.21 -1.41
C TYR A 79 6.26 -18.70 -2.85
N CYS A 80 6.50 -17.82 -3.84
CA CYS A 80 6.51 -18.21 -5.25
C CYS A 80 7.65 -19.19 -5.54
N SER A 81 8.85 -18.89 -5.05
CA SER A 81 10.01 -19.78 -5.17
C SER A 81 9.79 -21.12 -4.48
N LEU A 82 9.14 -21.14 -3.30
CA LEU A 82 8.79 -22.38 -2.61
C LEU A 82 7.71 -23.17 -3.37
N GLY A 83 6.66 -22.49 -3.84
CA GLY A 83 5.58 -23.09 -4.61
C GLY A 83 6.07 -23.73 -5.90
N LEU A 84 7.00 -23.09 -6.62
CA LEU A 84 7.63 -23.66 -7.80
C LEU A 84 8.41 -24.94 -7.49
N GLN A 85 9.13 -24.98 -6.37
CA GLN A 85 9.93 -26.14 -5.98
C GLN A 85 9.07 -27.33 -5.55
N ILE A 86 7.94 -27.07 -4.88
CA ILE A 86 7.06 -28.10 -4.33
C ILE A 86 6.04 -28.58 -5.37
N PHE A 87 5.48 -27.65 -6.15
CA PHE A 87 4.33 -27.89 -7.03
C PHE A 87 4.64 -27.75 -8.52
N GLY A 88 5.88 -27.43 -8.88
CA GLY A 88 6.30 -27.25 -10.26
C GLY A 88 6.04 -28.49 -11.11
N GLY A 89 5.34 -28.31 -12.23
CA GLY A 89 5.07 -29.35 -13.21
C GLY A 89 3.90 -30.28 -12.88
N LEU A 90 3.20 -30.05 -11.76
CA LEU A 90 2.00 -30.84 -11.39
C LEU A 90 0.79 -30.51 -12.27
N VAL A 91 0.62 -29.25 -12.66
CA VAL A 91 -0.51 -28.77 -13.48
C VAL A 91 -0.08 -28.75 -14.94
N ASN A 92 0.17 -29.93 -15.51
CA ASN A 92 0.57 -30.09 -16.89
C ASN A 92 -0.38 -31.03 -17.63
N ALA A 93 -0.60 -30.79 -18.93
CA ALA A 93 -1.51 -31.57 -19.77
C ALA A 93 -1.18 -33.08 -19.86
N GLY A 94 0.01 -33.51 -19.42
CA GLY A 94 0.40 -34.91 -19.35
C GLY A 94 0.11 -35.61 -18.01
N ASN A 95 -0.48 -34.92 -17.03
CA ASN A 95 -0.80 -35.50 -15.73
C ASN A 95 -2.23 -36.09 -15.73
N PRO A 96 -2.40 -37.43 -15.68
CA PRO A 96 -3.73 -38.05 -15.70
C PRO A 96 -4.56 -37.77 -14.44
N LYS A 97 -3.96 -37.27 -13.37
CA LYS A 97 -4.70 -36.83 -12.16
C LYS A 97 -5.30 -35.43 -12.30
N LEU A 98 -4.99 -34.72 -13.38
CA LEU A 98 -5.44 -33.36 -13.60
C LEU A 98 -6.82 -33.30 -14.28
N GLU A 99 -7.09 -34.24 -15.19
CA GLU A 99 -8.35 -34.35 -15.93
C GLU A 99 -9.49 -34.71 -14.97
N GLY A 100 -10.46 -33.79 -14.81
CA GLY A 100 -11.55 -33.92 -13.83
C GLY A 100 -11.14 -33.62 -12.38
N SER A 101 -10.01 -32.95 -12.17
CA SER A 101 -9.68 -32.38 -10.86
C SER A 101 -10.47 -31.09 -10.61
N ILE A 102 -10.60 -30.69 -9.34
CA ILE A 102 -11.30 -29.45 -8.98
C ILE A 102 -10.67 -28.22 -9.65
N LEU A 103 -9.37 -28.27 -10.01
CA LEU A 103 -8.70 -27.18 -10.73
C LEU A 103 -9.11 -27.08 -12.20
N ASP A 104 -9.37 -28.23 -12.84
CA ASP A 104 -9.82 -28.33 -14.23
C ASP A 104 -11.28 -27.89 -14.33
N ASP A 105 -12.14 -28.39 -13.44
CA ASP A 105 -13.56 -28.06 -13.39
C ASP A 105 -13.84 -26.57 -13.16
N ASN A 106 -12.92 -25.85 -12.51
CA ASN A 106 -13.04 -24.41 -12.22
C ASN A 106 -12.23 -23.52 -13.18
N ASP A 107 -11.65 -24.08 -14.25
CA ASP A 107 -10.81 -23.35 -15.23
C ASP A 107 -9.63 -22.60 -14.58
N TYR A 108 -9.05 -23.21 -13.54
CA TYR A 108 -7.92 -22.66 -12.78
C TYR A 108 -6.57 -23.21 -13.21
N LEU A 109 -6.51 -23.91 -14.34
CA LEU A 109 -5.27 -24.47 -14.89
C LEU A 109 -4.23 -23.39 -15.24
N LEU A 110 -4.67 -22.17 -15.57
CA LEU A 110 -3.77 -21.03 -15.82
C LEU A 110 -3.13 -20.50 -14.53
N PHE A 111 -3.75 -20.72 -13.37
CA PHE A 111 -3.27 -20.28 -12.07
C PHE A 111 -2.48 -21.40 -11.39
N ASN A 112 -1.29 -21.66 -11.92
CA ASN A 112 -0.40 -22.73 -11.48
C ASN A 112 0.99 -22.24 -11.02
N PHE A 113 1.76 -23.16 -10.44
CA PHE A 113 3.14 -22.95 -10.02
C PHE A 113 4.18 -23.58 -10.98
N ASN A 114 3.86 -23.74 -12.27
CA ASN A 114 4.83 -24.29 -13.22
C ASN A 114 5.93 -23.28 -13.58
N ASP A 115 5.56 -22.00 -13.67
CA ASP A 115 6.48 -20.90 -14.00
C ASP A 115 6.34 -19.76 -13.00
N TYR A 116 7.43 -19.03 -12.77
CA TYR A 116 7.46 -17.97 -11.75
C TYR A 116 6.38 -16.88 -11.96
N PRO A 117 6.10 -16.38 -13.18
CA PRO A 117 5.02 -15.41 -13.38
C PRO A 117 3.63 -15.97 -13.07
N ASN A 118 3.35 -17.21 -13.49
CA ASN A 118 2.08 -17.88 -13.19
C ASN A 118 1.93 -18.13 -11.69
N GLY A 119 3.02 -18.51 -11.01
CA GLY A 119 3.06 -18.66 -9.56
C GLY A 119 2.77 -17.34 -8.85
N MET A 120 3.30 -16.22 -9.35
CA MET A 120 3.04 -14.90 -8.78
C MET A 120 1.57 -14.49 -8.94
N VAL A 121 0.96 -14.72 -10.10
CA VAL A 121 -0.48 -14.47 -10.33
C VAL A 121 -1.34 -15.36 -9.45
N THR A 122 -0.96 -16.63 -9.30
CA THR A 122 -1.65 -17.58 -8.39
C THR A 122 -1.61 -17.09 -6.95
N LEU A 123 -0.45 -16.67 -6.46
CA LEU A 123 -0.32 -16.09 -5.11
C LEU A 123 -1.10 -14.78 -4.96
N PHE A 124 -1.21 -13.97 -6.00
CA PHE A 124 -2.05 -12.78 -5.97
C PHE A 124 -3.54 -13.14 -5.82
N ASN A 125 -4.03 -14.16 -6.53
CA ASN A 125 -5.39 -14.66 -6.33
C ASN A 125 -5.61 -15.18 -4.90
N LEU A 126 -4.63 -15.90 -4.33
CA LEU A 126 -4.68 -16.33 -2.92
C LEU A 126 -4.67 -15.14 -1.95
N LEU A 127 -3.90 -14.09 -2.23
CA LEU A 127 -3.85 -12.86 -1.43
C LEU A 127 -5.21 -12.15 -1.39
N VAL A 128 -5.91 -12.10 -2.52
CA VAL A 128 -7.24 -11.48 -2.65
C VAL A 128 -8.36 -12.36 -2.05
N LEU A 129 -8.03 -13.57 -1.58
CA LEU A 129 -8.94 -14.54 -0.96
C LEU A 129 -10.09 -15.03 -1.87
N GLY A 130 -9.99 -14.85 -3.19
CA GLY A 130 -10.97 -15.42 -4.10
C GLY A 130 -10.79 -16.94 -4.16
N ASN A 131 -11.76 -17.72 -3.66
CA ASN A 131 -11.84 -19.18 -3.77
C ASN A 131 -10.57 -19.98 -3.38
N TRP A 132 -9.71 -19.45 -2.50
CA TRP A 132 -8.38 -20.01 -2.17
C TRP A 132 -8.39 -21.50 -1.75
N GLN A 133 -9.52 -21.96 -1.21
CA GLN A 133 -9.76 -23.35 -0.81
C GLN A 133 -9.67 -24.31 -2.01
N VAL A 134 -10.08 -23.89 -3.20
CA VAL A 134 -10.04 -24.69 -4.43
C VAL A 134 -8.60 -25.03 -4.82
N TRP A 135 -7.70 -24.05 -4.75
CA TRP A 135 -6.27 -24.30 -4.97
C TRP A 135 -5.69 -25.23 -3.91
N MET A 136 -6.00 -24.99 -2.63
CA MET A 136 -5.51 -25.83 -1.55
C MET A 136 -5.95 -27.30 -1.70
N GLU A 137 -7.22 -27.53 -2.02
CA GLU A 137 -7.77 -28.87 -2.22
C GLU A 137 -7.23 -29.52 -3.49
N GLY A 138 -7.23 -28.80 -4.62
CA GLY A 138 -6.69 -29.29 -5.88
C GLY A 138 -5.22 -29.67 -5.79
N TYR A 139 -4.37 -28.84 -5.16
CA TYR A 139 -2.96 -29.20 -4.96
C TYR A 139 -2.76 -30.34 -3.98
N LYS A 140 -3.62 -30.49 -2.96
CA LYS A 140 -3.59 -31.66 -2.06
C LYS A 140 -3.90 -32.95 -2.81
N GLU A 141 -4.88 -32.94 -3.72
CA GLU A 141 -5.21 -34.09 -4.56
C GLU A 141 -4.09 -34.45 -5.53
N LEU A 142 -3.51 -33.44 -6.19
CA LEU A 142 -2.41 -33.63 -7.16
C LEU A 142 -1.14 -34.18 -6.48
N THR A 143 -0.78 -33.64 -5.32
CA THR A 143 0.40 -34.09 -4.55
C THR A 143 0.15 -35.38 -3.77
N GLY A 144 -1.10 -35.69 -3.42
CA GLY A 144 -1.47 -36.84 -2.59
C GLY A 144 -0.98 -36.78 -1.14
N THR A 145 -0.48 -35.62 -0.68
CA THR A 145 0.09 -35.47 0.67
C THR A 145 -0.55 -34.32 1.44
N SER A 146 -0.81 -34.55 2.73
CA SER A 146 -1.41 -33.53 3.62
C SER A 146 -0.44 -32.39 3.97
N TRP A 147 0.86 -32.56 3.72
CA TRP A 147 1.86 -31.51 3.90
C TRP A 147 1.62 -30.29 3.01
N THR A 148 0.95 -30.47 1.87
CA THR A 148 0.51 -29.39 1.00
C THR A 148 -0.38 -28.38 1.71
N LEU A 149 -1.21 -28.82 2.67
CA LEU A 149 -2.06 -27.93 3.46
C LEU A 149 -1.25 -26.92 4.27
N VAL A 150 -0.06 -27.32 4.76
CA VAL A 150 0.81 -26.45 5.55
C VAL A 150 1.27 -25.24 4.74
N TYR A 151 1.53 -25.41 3.44
CA TYR A 151 1.89 -24.30 2.55
C TYR A 151 0.77 -23.26 2.46
N PHE A 152 -0.47 -23.68 2.17
CA PHE A 152 -1.60 -22.74 2.02
C PHE A 152 -2.04 -22.12 3.35
N ILE A 153 -2.06 -22.89 4.44
CA ILE A 153 -2.41 -22.38 5.76
C ILE A 153 -1.36 -21.38 6.26
N SER A 154 -0.07 -21.69 6.11
CA SER A 154 1.00 -20.76 6.50
C SER A 154 0.94 -19.47 5.68
N PHE A 155 0.67 -19.56 4.38
CA PHE A 155 0.47 -18.39 3.53
C PHE A 155 -0.69 -17.53 4.04
N TYR A 156 -1.84 -18.14 4.32
CA TYR A 156 -3.01 -17.44 4.83
C TYR A 156 -2.71 -16.73 6.17
N VAL A 157 -2.07 -17.41 7.11
CA VAL A 157 -1.73 -16.82 8.42
C VAL A 157 -0.74 -15.66 8.27
N ILE A 158 0.33 -15.84 7.51
CA ILE A 158 1.40 -14.84 7.40
C ILE A 158 0.96 -13.65 6.53
N VAL A 159 0.42 -13.92 5.35
CA VAL A 159 0.15 -12.87 4.37
C VAL A 159 -1.20 -12.20 4.62
N VAL A 160 -2.25 -13.00 4.86
CA VAL A 160 -3.60 -12.47 4.99
C VAL A 160 -3.89 -12.01 6.41
N LEU A 161 -3.70 -12.87 7.41
CA LEU A 161 -4.04 -12.49 8.78
C LEU A 161 -3.05 -11.49 9.40
N LEU A 162 -1.77 -11.55 9.03
CA LEU A 162 -0.75 -10.66 9.59
C LEU A 162 -0.47 -9.47 8.67
N LEU A 163 0.05 -9.68 7.46
CA LEU A 163 0.53 -8.57 6.63
C LEU A 163 -0.61 -7.70 6.06
N LEU A 164 -1.70 -8.30 5.58
CA LEU A 164 -2.84 -7.52 5.06
C LEU A 164 -3.48 -6.69 6.17
N ASN A 165 -3.68 -7.28 7.36
CA ASN A 165 -4.22 -6.56 8.51
C ASN A 165 -3.28 -5.46 9.02
N LEU A 166 -1.97 -5.65 8.91
CA LEU A 166 -0.99 -4.60 9.19
C LEU A 166 -1.13 -3.42 8.21
N VAL A 167 -1.33 -3.69 6.91
CA VAL A 167 -1.61 -2.64 5.92
C VAL A 167 -2.91 -1.91 6.26
N VAL A 168 -3.98 -2.63 6.60
CA VAL A 168 -5.26 -2.03 6.99
C VAL A 168 -5.09 -1.14 8.21
N ALA A 169 -4.38 -1.60 9.25
CA ALA A 169 -4.10 -0.82 10.44
C ALA A 169 -3.34 0.48 10.10
N PHE A 170 -2.33 0.40 9.24
CA PHE A 170 -1.58 1.57 8.80
C PHE A 170 -2.43 2.56 7.99
N VAL A 171 -3.29 2.08 7.08
CA VAL A 171 -4.21 2.94 6.33
C VAL A 171 -5.16 3.69 7.27
N LEU A 172 -5.70 2.99 8.28
CA LEU A 172 -6.58 3.60 9.28
C LEU A 172 -5.85 4.66 10.11
N GLU A 173 -4.63 4.36 10.57
CA GLU A 173 -3.80 5.31 11.32
C GLU A 173 -3.52 6.58 10.50
N ALA A 174 -3.15 6.42 9.23
CA ALA A 174 -2.88 7.54 8.36
C ALA A 174 -4.13 8.38 8.06
N PHE A 175 -5.31 7.73 8.00
CA PHE A 175 -6.59 8.42 7.83
C PHE A 175 -7.00 9.20 9.08
N PHE A 176 -6.81 8.63 10.28
CA PHE A 176 -7.10 9.33 11.54
C PHE A 176 -6.17 10.52 11.78
N ALA A 177 -4.88 10.37 11.45
CA ALA A 177 -3.92 11.47 11.53
C ALA A 177 -4.33 12.66 10.63
N GLU A 178 -4.84 12.40 9.42
CA GLU A 178 -5.32 13.47 8.54
C GLU A 178 -6.56 14.18 9.10
N ILE A 179 -7.51 13.45 9.69
CA ILE A 179 -8.71 14.03 10.31
C ILE A 179 -8.34 14.92 11.50
N GLU A 180 -7.42 14.48 12.36
CA GLU A 180 -6.98 15.26 13.53
C GLU A 180 -6.29 16.57 13.10
N LEU A 181 -5.53 16.54 12.00
CA LEU A 181 -4.93 17.75 11.41
C LEU A 181 -6.00 18.72 10.91
N GLU A 182 -7.01 18.26 10.16
CA GLU A 182 -8.11 19.13 9.68
C GLU A 182 -8.91 19.78 10.84
N GLU A 183 -9.19 19.05 11.92
CA GLU A 183 -9.86 19.60 13.10
C GLU A 183 -9.01 20.68 13.81
N SER A 184 -7.69 20.47 13.86
CA SER A 184 -6.76 21.42 14.47
C SER A 184 -6.66 22.74 13.68
N GLU A 185 -6.76 22.69 12.35
CA GLU A 185 -6.78 23.88 11.50
C GLU A 185 -8.12 24.64 11.62
N SER A 186 -9.25 23.92 11.64
CA SER A 186 -10.59 24.55 11.78
C SER A 186 -10.83 25.15 13.17
N GLY A 187 -10.25 24.57 14.22
CA GLY A 187 -10.28 25.11 15.59
C GLY A 187 -9.37 26.32 15.82
N GLY A 188 -8.40 26.57 14.92
CA GLY A 188 -7.49 27.71 14.95
C GLY A 188 -8.09 29.01 14.43
N GLU A 189 -8.94 28.94 13.39
CA GLU A 189 -9.54 30.12 12.76
C GLU A 189 -10.58 30.83 13.67
N ASN A 190 -11.21 30.12 14.61
CA ASN A 190 -12.17 30.71 15.55
C ASN A 190 -11.53 31.47 16.73
N LYS A 191 -10.20 31.56 16.82
CA LYS A 191 -9.51 32.26 17.92
C LYS A 191 -8.79 33.56 17.52
N GLU A 192 -8.83 33.98 16.26
CA GLU A 192 -8.14 35.21 15.83
C GLU A 192 -9.00 36.48 15.79
N THR A 193 -10.31 36.40 16.03
CA THR A 193 -11.18 37.59 16.04
C THR A 193 -11.69 37.93 17.45
N GLN A 194 -10.78 38.24 18.38
CA GLN A 194 -11.07 39.19 19.47
C GLN A 194 -9.80 39.61 20.24
N GLY A 195 -9.44 40.89 20.10
CA GLY A 195 -8.77 41.65 21.15
C GLY A 195 -7.24 41.61 21.14
N GLY A 196 -6.63 42.70 20.67
CA GLY A 196 -5.19 42.87 20.58
C GLY A 196 -4.45 42.77 21.92
N LYS A 197 -3.34 42.03 21.88
CA LYS A 197 -2.03 42.46 22.42
C LYS A 197 -0.99 41.44 21.96
N GLY A 198 -0.09 41.89 21.09
CA GLY A 198 1.11 41.13 20.75
C GLY A 198 1.91 40.85 22.02
N ARG A 199 2.04 39.56 22.36
CA ARG A 199 3.16 39.06 23.17
C ARG A 199 3.32 37.55 22.97
N GLN A 200 4.33 37.22 22.17
CA GLN A 200 5.10 35.96 22.14
C GLN A 200 4.37 34.68 22.60
N LYS A 201 3.98 33.85 21.63
CA LYS A 201 4.03 32.39 21.79
C LYS A 201 4.81 31.77 20.63
N TYR A 202 6.06 32.22 20.49
CA TYR A 202 7.15 31.36 20.07
C TYR A 202 7.84 30.97 21.38
N VAL A 203 8.03 29.67 21.62
CA VAL A 203 8.75 28.99 22.73
C VAL A 203 7.82 27.99 23.44
N SER A 204 7.86 26.72 23.00
CA SER A 204 8.22 25.57 23.85
C SER A 204 7.98 24.23 23.13
N SER A 205 8.59 24.02 21.97
CA SER A 205 9.14 22.70 21.64
C SER A 205 10.63 22.76 21.98
N LYS A 206 10.93 22.86 23.26
CA LYS A 206 12.30 22.72 23.78
C LYS A 206 12.37 21.35 24.44
N THR A 207 12.68 20.40 23.57
CA THR A 207 13.55 19.24 23.76
C THR A 207 13.66 18.76 25.20
N ARG A 208 13.17 17.55 25.47
CA ARG A 208 13.41 16.76 26.69
C ARG A 208 14.87 16.86 27.17
N SER A 209 15.82 17.02 26.25
CA SER A 209 17.26 17.29 26.49
C SER A 209 17.55 18.53 27.37
N GLN A 210 16.86 19.66 27.19
CA GLN A 210 17.16 20.88 27.97
C GLN A 210 16.69 20.81 29.43
N ARG A 211 15.62 20.07 29.72
CA ARG A 211 15.21 19.82 31.11
C ARG A 211 16.18 18.88 31.81
N VAL A 212 16.76 17.93 31.08
CA VAL A 212 17.77 17.01 31.62
C VAL A 212 19.07 17.75 31.94
N ASP A 213 19.53 18.66 31.09
CA ASP A 213 20.76 19.44 31.35
C ASP A 213 20.62 20.37 32.57
N VAL A 214 19.45 21.00 32.74
CA VAL A 214 19.20 21.86 33.92
C VAL A 214 19.15 21.02 35.20
N LEU A 215 18.56 19.82 35.16
CA LEU A 215 18.53 18.92 36.32
C LEU A 215 19.91 18.36 36.65
N LEU A 216 20.72 18.00 35.63
CA LEU A 216 22.09 17.54 35.83
C LEU A 216 22.95 18.62 36.49
N HIS A 217 22.89 19.87 36.03
CA HIS A 217 23.64 20.96 36.67
C HIS A 217 23.21 21.22 38.11
N HIS A 218 21.93 21.07 38.42
CA HIS A 218 21.42 21.25 39.79
C HIS A 218 21.80 20.10 40.74
N MET A 219 21.91 18.87 40.23
CA MET A 219 22.39 17.72 41.01
C MET A 219 23.91 17.78 41.24
N LEU A 220 24.68 18.12 40.19
CA LEU A 220 26.13 18.28 40.30
C LEU A 220 26.53 19.42 41.25
N SER A 221 25.78 20.53 41.25
CA SER A 221 26.07 21.63 42.19
C SER A 221 25.67 21.32 43.63
N ALA A 222 24.66 20.47 43.85
CA ALA A 222 24.30 20.02 45.19
C ALA A 222 25.37 19.07 45.78
N GLU A 223 25.86 18.13 44.98
CA GLU A 223 26.96 17.22 45.35
C GLU A 223 28.27 17.96 45.61
N LEU A 224 28.65 18.93 44.75
CA LEU A 224 29.86 19.74 44.98
C LEU A 224 29.78 20.51 46.30
N LYS A 225 28.60 21.01 46.66
CA LYS A 225 28.37 21.74 47.91
C LYS A 225 28.38 20.83 49.14
N GLU A 226 27.93 19.57 49.02
CA GLU A 226 28.08 18.57 50.08
C GLU A 226 29.55 18.13 50.26
N THR A 227 30.32 17.97 49.19
CA THR A 227 31.75 17.64 49.29
C THR A 227 32.62 18.77 49.84
N GLU A 228 32.28 20.04 49.60
CA GLU A 228 32.94 21.18 50.27
C GLU A 228 32.55 21.29 51.76
N SER A 229 31.32 20.93 52.12
CA SER A 229 30.85 20.88 53.52
C SER A 229 31.43 19.72 54.33
N SER A 230 31.87 18.64 53.68
CA SER A 230 32.42 17.43 54.32
C SER A 230 33.95 17.50 54.52
N ASN A 231 34.63 18.42 53.82
CA ASN A 231 36.09 18.60 53.87
C ASN A 231 36.54 19.87 54.65
N ALA A 232 35.64 20.52 55.39
CA ALA A 232 35.92 21.61 56.33
C ALA A 232 35.61 21.16 57.76
#